data_AF-H0EVP8-F1
#
_entry.id   AF-H0EVP8-F1
#
_cell.length_a   1.000
_cell.length_b   1.000
_cell.length_c   1.000
_cell.angle_alpha   90.00
_cell.angle_beta   90.00
_cell.angle_gamma   90.00
#
_symmetry.space_group_name_H-M   'P 1'
#
loop_
_entity.id
_entity.type
_entity.pdbx_description
1 polymer ?
#
loop_
_entity_poly.entity_id
_entity_poly.type
_entity_poly.pdbx_seq_one_letter_code
_entity_poly.pdbx_strand_id
1 'polypeptide(L)'
;MSWQAYIDSSLVGSGHVDKAAIISAAGDSVWATSADFTISPAEMKEVVAGLTQPDNLYANGLHVAGERFVLTKAEDRSLYARKGKEGVVIVKTTQAILVAHYNETQQSGNTVTVVEQLADYLISTGY
;
A
#
# COMPACT_ATOMS: atom_id res chain seq x y z
N MET A 1 -11.18 -14.94 7.77
CA MET A 1 -11.64 -13.62 7.26
C MET A 1 -11.33 -13.55 5.78
N SER A 2 -12.17 -12.89 4.98
CA SER A 2 -11.87 -12.64 3.56
C SER A 2 -10.89 -11.47 3.40
N TRP A 3 -10.16 -11.41 2.29
CA TRP A 3 -9.29 -10.28 1.97
C TRP A 3 -10.04 -8.94 1.93
N GLN A 4 -11.29 -8.95 1.44
CA GLN A 4 -12.13 -7.77 1.41
C GLN A 4 -12.45 -7.24 2.83
N ALA A 5 -12.60 -8.12 3.83
CA ALA A 5 -12.86 -7.69 5.20
C ALA A 5 -11.68 -6.90 5.80
N TYR A 6 -10.44 -7.22 5.42
CA TYR A 6 -9.27 -6.44 5.83
C TYR A 6 -9.27 -5.03 5.21
N ILE A 7 -9.68 -4.90 3.94
CA ILE A 7 -9.89 -3.58 3.32
C ILE A 7 -10.97 -2.80 4.06
N ASP A 8 -12.17 -3.38 4.15
CA ASP A 8 -13.36 -2.63 4.57
C ASP A 8 -13.34 -2.30 6.06
N SER A 9 -12.85 -3.22 6.92
CA SER A 9 -12.90 -3.06 8.38
C SER A 9 -11.57 -2.62 8.98
N SER A 10 -10.45 -3.20 8.54
CA SER A 10 -9.14 -2.97 9.18
C SER A 10 -8.41 -1.76 8.59
N LEU A 11 -8.55 -1.51 7.28
CA LEU A 11 -7.93 -0.36 6.62
C LEU A 11 -8.91 0.82 6.53
N VAL A 12 -9.86 0.77 5.59
CA VAL A 12 -10.79 1.89 5.35
C VAL A 12 -11.67 2.14 6.58
N GLY A 13 -12.16 1.07 7.21
CA GLY A 13 -12.96 1.13 8.43
C GLY A 13 -12.24 1.71 9.66
N SER A 14 -10.90 1.82 9.64
CA SER A 14 -10.15 2.50 10.70
C SER A 14 -10.36 4.02 10.71
N GLY A 15 -10.79 4.60 9.60
CA GLY A 15 -10.86 6.06 9.41
C GLY A 15 -9.52 6.74 9.15
N HIS A 16 -8.41 5.98 9.09
CA HIS A 16 -7.07 6.49 8.83
C HIS A 16 -6.57 6.24 7.40
N VAL A 17 -7.35 5.50 6.62
CA VAL A 17 -7.10 5.14 5.22
C VAL A 17 -8.39 5.44 4.46
N ASP A 18 -8.32 6.10 3.31
CA ASP A 18 -9.52 6.36 2.50
C ASP A 18 -9.68 5.32 1.38
N LYS A 19 -8.58 4.83 0.82
CA LYS A 19 -8.56 3.79 -0.21
C LYS A 19 -7.46 2.77 0.06
N ALA A 20 -7.72 1.51 -0.26
CA ALA A 20 -6.72 0.46 -0.09
C ALA A 20 -6.92 -0.70 -1.05
N ALA A 21 -5.83 -1.41 -1.33
CA ALA A 21 -5.81 -2.66 -2.05
C ALA A 21 -4.85 -3.66 -1.38
N ILE A 22 -5.16 -4.94 -1.54
CA ILE A 22 -4.28 -6.05 -1.22
C ILE A 22 -3.96 -6.75 -2.52
N ILE A 23 -2.67 -6.84 -2.84
CA ILE A 23 -2.17 -7.52 -4.05
C ILE A 23 -1.28 -8.69 -3.63
N SER A 24 -1.04 -9.64 -4.53
CA SER A 24 -0.09 -10.72 -4.27
C SER A 24 1.34 -10.18 -4.13
N ALA A 25 2.17 -10.85 -3.34
CA ALA A 25 3.59 -10.49 -3.22
C ALA A 25 4.37 -10.63 -4.54
N ALA A 26 3.83 -11.38 -5.51
CA ALA A 26 4.37 -11.48 -6.86
C ALA A 26 3.95 -10.31 -7.78
N GLY A 27 2.96 -9.51 -7.38
CA GLY A 27 2.43 -8.39 -8.18
C GLY A 27 1.67 -8.84 -9.44
N ASP A 28 1.05 -10.02 -9.40
CA ASP A 28 0.34 -10.63 -10.53
C ASP A 28 -1.19 -10.57 -10.40
N SER A 29 -1.71 -10.31 -9.21
CA SER A 29 -3.14 -10.37 -8.92
C SER A 29 -3.53 -9.42 -7.78
N VAL A 30 -4.73 -8.86 -7.89
CA VAL A 30 -5.38 -8.07 -6.83
C VAL A 30 -6.33 -9.00 -6.08
N TRP A 31 -6.17 -9.11 -4.76
CA TRP A 31 -6.98 -9.99 -3.90
C TRP A 31 -8.19 -9.28 -3.29
N ALA A 32 -8.04 -7.99 -3.01
CA ALA A 32 -9.13 -7.12 -2.55
C ALA A 32 -8.80 -5.66 -2.86
N THR A 33 -9.83 -4.84 -3.04
CA THR A 33 -9.66 -3.40 -3.22
C THR A 33 -10.89 -2.63 -2.75
N SER A 34 -10.69 -1.37 -2.35
CA SER A 34 -11.75 -0.42 -2.08
C SER A 34 -12.34 0.13 -3.39
N ALA A 35 -13.52 0.76 -3.29
CA ALA A 35 -14.12 1.45 -4.43
C ALA A 35 -13.17 2.52 -5.01
N ASP A 36 -13.19 2.65 -6.35
CA ASP A 36 -12.41 3.66 -7.10
C ASP A 36 -10.90 3.65 -6.79
N PHE A 37 -10.35 2.46 -6.52
CA PHE A 37 -8.93 2.23 -6.28
C PHE A 37 -8.42 1.03 -7.09
N THR A 38 -8.18 1.24 -8.38
CA THR A 38 -7.72 0.17 -9.27
C THR A 38 -6.22 0.29 -9.50
N ILE A 39 -5.45 -0.69 -9.05
CA ILE A 39 -4.02 -0.79 -9.32
C ILE A 39 -3.83 -1.58 -10.62
N SER A 40 -3.17 -0.98 -11.60
CA SER A 40 -2.92 -1.63 -12.87
C SER A 40 -1.82 -2.70 -12.76
N PRO A 41 -1.75 -3.67 -13.70
CA PRO A 41 -0.68 -4.66 -13.72
C PRO A 41 0.73 -4.07 -13.87
N ALA A 42 0.86 -2.89 -14.50
CA ALA A 42 2.14 -2.21 -14.61
C ALA A 42 2.58 -1.63 -13.25
N GLU A 43 1.65 -1.00 -12.54
CA GLU A 43 1.88 -0.43 -11.20
C GLU A 43 2.17 -1.53 -10.17
N MET A 44 1.50 -2.68 -10.22
CA MET A 44 1.82 -3.81 -9.33
C MET A 44 3.28 -4.27 -9.49
N LYS A 45 3.78 -4.35 -10.73
CA LYS A 45 5.18 -4.70 -11.00
C LYS A 45 6.14 -3.62 -10.54
N GLU A 46 5.78 -2.35 -10.71
CA GLU A 46 6.55 -1.21 -10.21
C GLU A 46 6.67 -1.25 -8.69
N VAL A 47 5.59 -1.55 -7.97
CA VAL A 47 5.59 -1.72 -6.51
C VAL A 47 6.50 -2.86 -6.08
N VAL A 48 6.38 -4.04 -6.69
CA VAL A 48 7.23 -5.20 -6.36
C VAL A 48 8.70 -4.92 -6.63
N ALA A 49 9.02 -4.28 -7.76
CA ALA A 49 10.38 -3.87 -8.08
C ALA A 49 10.88 -2.83 -7.07
N GLY A 50 10.05 -1.84 -6.70
CA GLY A 50 10.38 -0.82 -5.71
C GLY A 50 10.70 -1.37 -4.32
N LEU A 51 9.99 -2.41 -3.90
CA LEU A 51 10.24 -3.11 -2.64
C LEU A 51 11.58 -3.87 -2.61
N THR A 52 12.18 -4.12 -3.77
CA THR A 52 13.51 -4.77 -3.86
C THR A 52 14.63 -3.79 -4.24
N GLN A 53 14.31 -2.76 -5.04
CA GLN A 53 15.22 -1.76 -5.56
C GLN A 53 14.55 -0.36 -5.56
N PRO A 54 14.53 0.34 -4.41
CA PRO A 54 13.82 1.60 -4.26
C PRO A 54 14.48 2.79 -4.96
N ASP A 55 15.77 2.70 -5.32
CA ASP A 55 16.54 3.79 -5.93
C ASP A 55 15.87 4.38 -7.19
N ASN A 56 15.26 3.50 -8.00
CA ASN A 56 14.56 3.91 -9.21
C ASN A 56 13.33 4.78 -8.90
N LEU A 57 12.62 4.49 -7.81
CA LEU A 57 11.42 5.21 -7.41
C LEU A 57 11.73 6.62 -6.86
N TYR A 58 12.91 6.85 -6.29
CA TYR A 58 13.31 8.20 -5.89
C TYR A 58 13.46 9.14 -7.09
N ALA A 59 13.93 8.63 -8.24
CA ALA A 59 14.08 9.42 -9.47
C ALA A 59 12.77 9.52 -10.26
N ASN A 60 12.08 8.39 -10.45
CA ASN A 60 10.93 8.30 -11.36
C ASN A 60 9.57 8.44 -10.67
N GLY A 61 9.53 8.51 -9.34
CA GLY A 61 8.29 8.44 -8.59
C GLY A 61 7.72 7.02 -8.53
N LEU A 62 6.63 6.87 -7.80
CA LEU A 62 5.86 5.64 -7.66
C LEU A 62 4.45 5.89 -8.20
N HIS A 63 3.96 5.03 -9.09
CA HIS A 63 2.61 5.13 -9.63
C HIS A 63 1.65 4.18 -8.93
N VAL A 64 0.52 4.72 -8.48
CA VAL A 64 -0.57 3.96 -7.86
C VAL A 64 -1.90 4.54 -8.32
N ALA A 65 -2.76 3.69 -8.88
CA ALA A 65 -4.10 4.05 -9.34
C ALA A 65 -4.13 5.21 -10.35
N GLY A 66 -3.16 5.26 -11.26
CA GLY A 66 -3.01 6.28 -12.29
C GLY A 66 -2.35 7.58 -11.82
N GLU A 67 -1.95 7.67 -10.55
CA GLU A 67 -1.34 8.86 -9.98
C GLU A 67 0.12 8.65 -9.60
N ARG A 68 0.95 9.67 -9.82
CA ARG A 68 2.37 9.67 -9.45
C ARG A 68 2.57 10.27 -8.06
N PHE A 69 3.23 9.50 -7.20
CA PHE A 69 3.68 9.91 -5.87
C PHE A 69 5.21 10.01 -5.83
N VAL A 70 5.72 10.90 -4.98
CA VAL A 70 7.17 11.03 -4.72
C VAL A 70 7.53 10.13 -3.55
N LEU A 71 8.45 9.19 -3.76
CA LEU A 71 8.96 8.33 -2.70
C LEU A 71 9.67 9.20 -1.65
N THR A 72 9.26 9.06 -0.40
CA THR A 72 9.81 9.79 0.75
C THR A 72 10.72 8.93 1.59
N LYS A 73 10.41 7.65 1.68
CA LYS A 73 11.11 6.68 2.52
C LYS A 73 10.88 5.28 1.97
N ALA A 74 11.92 4.47 2.00
CA ALA A 74 11.86 3.05 1.73
C ALA A 74 12.65 2.33 2.82
N GLU A 75 12.04 1.34 3.46
CA GLU A 75 12.63 0.58 4.57
C GLU A 75 12.25 -0.88 4.43
N ASP A 76 13.22 -1.74 4.13
CA ASP A 76 13.10 -3.21 4.08
C ASP A 76 11.86 -3.72 3.34
N ARG A 77 10.71 -3.83 4.03
CA ARG A 77 9.42 -4.29 3.49
C ARG A 77 8.42 -3.18 3.16
N SER A 78 8.76 -1.91 3.37
CA SER A 78 7.81 -0.79 3.34
C SER A 78 8.25 0.35 2.44
N LEU A 79 7.31 0.92 1.68
CA LEU A 79 7.49 2.12 0.87
C LEU A 79 6.50 3.19 1.31
N TYR A 80 6.98 4.42 1.42
CA TYR A 80 6.18 5.58 1.80
C TYR A 80 6.33 6.66 0.74
N ALA A 81 5.24 7.01 0.08
CA ALA A 81 5.23 8.01 -0.97
C ALA A 81 4.17 9.07 -0.71
N ARG A 82 4.38 10.30 -1.22
CA ARG A 82 3.45 11.41 -1.02
C ARG A 82 3.22 12.20 -2.31
N LYS A 83 2.05 12.84 -2.39
CA LYS A 83 1.66 13.78 -3.43
C LYS A 83 0.94 14.95 -2.76
N GLY A 84 1.64 16.05 -2.55
CA GLY A 84 1.11 17.20 -1.81
C GLY A 84 0.76 16.80 -0.36
N LYS A 85 -0.53 16.83 -0.02
CA LYS A 85 -1.06 16.45 1.30
C LYS A 85 -1.56 15.00 1.37
N GLU A 86 -1.58 14.31 0.25
CA GLU A 86 -2.00 12.92 0.14
C GLU A 86 -0.77 12.01 0.10
N GLY A 87 -0.96 10.72 0.30
CA GLY A 87 0.13 9.76 0.17
C GLY A 87 -0.30 8.32 0.18
N VAL A 88 0.69 7.45 -0.05
CA VAL A 88 0.53 6.01 -0.10
C VAL A 88 1.54 5.35 0.81
N VAL A 89 1.05 4.41 1.60
CA VAL A 89 1.83 3.50 2.43
C VAL A 89 1.71 2.11 1.82
N ILE A 90 2.84 1.50 1.50
CA ILE A 90 2.92 0.15 0.96
C ILE A 90 3.73 -0.71 1.91
N VAL A 91 3.20 -1.87 2.29
CA VAL A 91 3.89 -2.80 3.17
C VAL A 91 3.78 -4.22 2.62
N LYS A 92 4.91 -4.87 2.43
CA LYS A 92 5.03 -6.26 2.01
C LYS A 92 4.92 -7.20 3.22
N THR A 93 4.13 -8.25 3.06
CA THR A 93 3.97 -9.38 3.98
C THR A 93 4.60 -10.64 3.38
N THR A 94 4.32 -11.82 3.91
CA THR A 94 4.92 -13.08 3.41
C THR A 94 4.43 -13.40 1.99
N GLN A 95 3.14 -13.17 1.73
CA GLN A 95 2.42 -13.57 0.52
C GLN A 95 1.61 -12.43 -0.10
N ALA A 96 1.36 -11.34 0.63
CA ALA A 96 0.61 -10.17 0.13
C ALA A 96 1.42 -8.87 0.19
N ILE A 97 0.95 -7.85 -0.52
CA ILE A 97 1.38 -6.47 -0.37
C ILE A 97 0.13 -5.64 -0.08
N LEU A 98 0.18 -4.89 1.01
CA LEU A 98 -0.83 -3.90 1.37
C LEU A 98 -0.47 -2.59 0.69
N VAL A 99 -1.43 -1.98 0.00
CA VAL A 99 -1.31 -0.65 -0.60
C VAL A 99 -2.43 0.21 -0.04
N ALA A 100 -2.09 1.22 0.75
CA ALA A 100 -3.06 2.08 1.41
C ALA A 100 -2.80 3.54 1.06
N HIS A 101 -3.84 4.23 0.62
CA HIS A 101 -3.84 5.66 0.35
C HIS A 101 -4.47 6.42 1.51
N TYR A 102 -4.00 7.64 1.72
CA TYR A 102 -4.62 8.60 2.63
C TYR A 102 -4.69 9.96 1.94
N ASN A 103 -5.79 10.69 2.16
CA ASN A 103 -5.98 12.02 1.63
C ASN A 103 -5.64 13.10 2.66
N GLU A 104 -5.90 14.38 2.33
CA GLU A 104 -5.55 15.51 3.19
C GLU A 104 -6.28 15.55 4.55
N THR A 105 -7.35 14.78 4.73
CA THR A 105 -8.11 14.71 5.98
C THR A 105 -7.52 13.72 6.98
N GLN A 106 -6.70 12.77 6.52
CA GLN A 106 -6.03 11.79 7.37
C GLN A 106 -4.59 12.20 7.69
N GLN A 107 -4.11 11.75 8.85
CA GLN A 107 -2.73 11.95 9.25
C GLN A 107 -1.86 10.77 8.83
N SER A 108 -0.79 11.07 8.09
CA SER A 108 0.14 10.05 7.58
C SER A 108 0.65 9.10 8.65
N GLY A 109 1.01 9.59 9.84
CA GLY A 109 1.50 8.75 10.94
C GLY A 109 0.50 7.69 11.42
N ASN A 110 -0.79 8.02 11.46
CA ASN A 110 -1.84 7.07 11.83
C ASN A 110 -2.06 6.04 10.72
N THR A 111 -2.07 6.47 9.45
CA THR A 111 -2.13 5.56 8.30
C THR A 111 -0.99 4.55 8.33
N VAL A 112 0.25 5.01 8.52
CA VAL A 112 1.43 4.14 8.62
C VAL A 112 1.25 3.11 9.74
N THR A 113 0.82 3.56 10.92
CA THR A 113 0.64 2.68 12.08
C THR A 113 -0.39 1.58 11.80
N VAL A 114 -1.55 1.92 11.23
CA VAL A 114 -2.60 0.94 10.92
C VAL A 114 -2.14 -0.09 9.89
N VAL A 115 -1.47 0.37 8.83
CA VAL A 115 -1.04 -0.52 7.73
C VAL A 115 0.07 -1.46 8.19
N GLU A 116 1.06 -0.96 8.93
CA GLU A 116 2.13 -1.79 9.51
C GLU A 116 1.59 -2.80 10.53
N GLN A 117 0.65 -2.41 11.40
CA GLN A 117 0.02 -3.34 12.35
C GLN A 117 -0.75 -4.45 11.65
N LEU A 118 -1.48 -4.14 10.58
CA LEU A 118 -2.16 -5.15 9.79
C LEU A 118 -1.17 -6.07 9.08
N ALA A 119 -0.07 -5.52 8.55
CA ALA A 119 0.99 -6.30 7.92
C ALA A 119 1.64 -7.27 8.93
N ASP A 120 1.97 -6.81 10.13
CA ASP A 120 2.52 -7.64 11.20
C ASP A 120 1.56 -8.76 11.61
N TYR A 121 0.27 -8.45 11.71
CA TYR A 121 -0.75 -9.46 11.97
C TYR A 121 -0.79 -10.53 10.86
N LEU A 122 -0.83 -10.11 9.59
CA LEU A 122 -0.83 -11.04 8.45
C LEU A 122 0.40 -11.95 8.47
N ILE A 123 1.59 -11.38 8.67
CA ILE A 123 2.86 -12.13 8.80
C ILE A 123 2.78 -13.13 9.95
N SER A 124 2.27 -12.72 11.12
CA SER A 124 2.12 -13.61 12.27
C SER A 124 1.21 -14.81 12.00
N THR A 125 0.25 -14.66 11.08
CA THR A 125 -0.66 -15.71 10.64
C THR A 125 -0.17 -16.49 9.41
N GLY A 126 1.06 -16.22 8.93
CA GLY A 126 1.69 -16.91 7.81
C GLY A 126 1.38 -16.31 6.43
N TYR A 127 0.80 -15.11 6.39
CA TYR A 127 0.45 -14.37 5.18
C TYR A 127 1.39 -13.22 4.86
#